data_AF-A0A261A0A6-F1
#
_entry.id   AF-A0A261A0A6-F1
#
_cell.length_a   1.000
_cell.length_b   1.000
_cell.length_c   1.000
_cell.angle_alpha   90.00
_cell.angle_beta   90.00
_cell.angle_gamma   90.00
#
_symmetry.space_group_name_H-M   'P 1'
#
loop_
_entity.id
_entity.type
_entity.pdbx_description
1 polymer ?
#
loop_
_entity_poly.entity_id
_entity_poly.type
_entity_poly.pdbx_seq_one_letter_code
_entity_poly.pdbx_strand_id
1 'polypeptide(L)'
;MSEDYKDIKFEAMIVDNASMQLVSKPQQFDVMVMPNLYGNIISNIACGLVGGPGLVSGMNLGDKYAVFETGTRNTGTSLAGKDIANPTAFIRASASDVVNATLQNIEKLMEENPKN
;
A
#
# COMPACT_ATOMS: atom_id res chain seq x y z
N MET A 1 5.71 22.66 5.10
CA MET A 1 5.20 22.56 3.72
C MET A 1 6.39 22.42 2.80
N SER A 2 6.38 21.45 1.89
CA SER A 2 7.37 21.43 0.81
C SER A 2 7.02 22.54 -0.16
N GLU A 3 8.00 23.34 -0.56
CA GLU A 3 7.82 24.39 -1.58
C GLU A 3 7.49 23.80 -2.96
N ASP A 4 7.81 22.51 -3.15
CA ASP A 4 7.70 21.80 -4.42
C ASP A 4 6.29 21.24 -4.69
N TYR A 5 5.44 21.12 -3.65
CA TYR A 5 4.11 20.49 -3.75
C TYR A 5 3.00 21.36 -3.15
N LYS A 6 2.82 22.58 -3.68
CA LYS A 6 1.84 23.56 -3.18
C LYS A 6 0.37 23.14 -3.37
N ASP A 7 0.10 22.28 -4.34
CA ASP A 7 -1.26 21.81 -4.64
C ASP A 7 -1.72 20.68 -3.71
N ILE A 8 -0.81 20.08 -2.94
CA ILE A 8 -1.11 19.00 -2.01
C ILE A 8 -1.38 19.57 -0.62
N LYS A 9 -2.61 19.38 -0.12
CA LYS A 9 -2.97 19.78 1.24
C LYS A 9 -2.21 18.93 2.26
N PHE A 10 -1.51 19.58 3.17
CA PHE A 10 -0.81 18.91 4.27
C PHE A 10 -1.57 19.09 5.59
N GLU A 11 -1.83 17.97 6.27
CA GLU A 11 -2.39 17.93 7.62
C GLU A 11 -1.59 16.94 8.47
N ALA A 12 -1.52 17.22 9.77
CA ALA A 12 -0.85 16.35 10.74
C ALA A 12 -1.84 15.93 11.83
N MET A 13 -1.79 14.65 12.21
CA MET A 13 -2.66 14.06 13.22
C MET A 13 -1.86 13.12 14.10
N ILE A 14 -2.14 13.13 15.41
CA ILE A 14 -1.60 12.15 16.36
C ILE A 14 -2.21 10.76 16.11
N VAL A 15 -1.41 9.71 16.27
CA VAL A 15 -1.74 8.33 15.81
C VAL A 15 -2.95 7.73 16.52
N ASP A 16 -3.17 8.09 17.78
CA ASP A 16 -4.35 7.74 18.58
C ASP A 16 -5.63 8.34 17.97
N ASN A 17 -5.63 9.65 17.70
CA ASN A 17 -6.75 10.31 17.03
C ASN A 17 -6.94 9.77 15.61
N ALA A 18 -5.86 9.53 14.86
CA ALA A 18 -5.94 8.94 13.52
C ALA A 18 -6.63 7.56 13.55
N SER A 19 -6.31 6.74 14.55
CA SER A 19 -6.95 5.44 14.76
C SER A 19 -8.45 5.58 15.09
N MET A 20 -8.82 6.52 15.95
CA MET A 20 -10.23 6.82 16.27
C MET A 20 -11.01 7.33 15.04
N GLN A 21 -10.38 8.18 14.24
CA GLN A 21 -10.97 8.75 13.04
C GLN A 21 -11.12 7.71 11.92
N LEU A 22 -10.18 6.77 11.78
CA LEU A 22 -10.28 5.69 10.80
C LEU A 22 -11.49 4.80 11.04
N VAL A 23 -11.79 4.45 12.29
CA VAL A 23 -12.96 3.61 12.60
C VAL A 23 -14.28 4.39 12.53
N SER A 24 -14.25 5.71 12.72
CA SER A 24 -15.45 6.55 12.76
C SER A 24 -15.83 7.13 11.40
N LYS A 25 -14.87 7.69 10.67
CA LYS A 25 -15.04 8.34 9.37
C LYS A 25 -13.78 8.16 8.51
N PRO A 26 -13.54 6.95 7.98
CA PRO A 26 -12.32 6.66 7.22
C PRO A 26 -12.22 7.46 5.91
N GLN A 27 -13.34 7.91 5.34
CA GLN A 27 -13.39 8.61 4.03
C GLN A 27 -12.77 10.01 4.07
N GLN A 28 -12.37 10.51 5.24
CA GLN A 28 -11.67 11.79 5.36
C GLN A 28 -10.17 11.68 4.98
N PHE A 29 -9.62 10.46 4.97
CA PHE A 29 -8.22 10.22 4.66
C PHE A 29 -8.03 9.97 3.16
N ASP A 30 -6.94 10.50 2.62
CA ASP A 30 -6.50 10.29 1.25
C ASP A 30 -5.14 9.59 1.25
N VAL A 31 -4.06 10.36 1.41
CA VAL A 31 -2.70 9.83 1.54
C VAL A 31 -2.20 10.01 2.97
N MET A 32 -1.69 8.93 3.57
CA MET A 32 -1.13 8.95 4.92
C MET A 32 0.34 8.54 4.89
N VAL A 33 1.22 9.40 5.41
CA VAL A 33 2.65 9.13 5.54
C VAL A 33 3.01 9.05 7.02
N MET A 34 3.71 8.00 7.42
CA MET A 34 4.05 7.76 8.82
C MET A 34 5.28 6.86 8.97
N PRO A 35 5.97 6.89 10.14
CA PRO A 35 7.03 5.96 10.46
C PRO A 35 6.53 4.50 10.51
N ASN A 36 7.48 3.55 10.37
CA ASN A 36 7.23 2.10 10.25
C ASN A 36 6.18 1.56 11.24
N LEU A 37 6.37 1.81 12.54
CA LEU A 37 5.48 1.29 13.59
C LEU A 37 4.02 1.75 13.42
N TYR A 38 3.82 3.05 13.18
CA TYR A 38 2.47 3.58 12.99
C TYR A 38 1.87 3.09 11.67
N GLY A 39 2.71 2.91 10.65
CA GLY A 39 2.33 2.30 9.37
C GLY A 39 1.73 0.92 9.56
N ASN A 40 2.35 0.08 10.37
CA ASN A 40 1.85 -1.27 10.66
C ASN A 40 0.49 -1.24 11.38
N ILE A 41 0.33 -0.38 12.39
CA ILE A 41 -0.92 -0.27 13.15
C ILE A 41 -2.06 0.23 12.24
N ILE A 42 -1.84 1.36 11.57
CA ILE A 42 -2.86 2.01 10.74
C ILE A 42 -3.25 1.14 9.54
N SER A 43 -2.28 0.52 8.86
CA SER A 43 -2.56 -0.37 7.73
C SER A 43 -3.38 -1.60 8.14
N ASN A 44 -3.15 -2.16 9.33
CA ASN A 44 -3.96 -3.26 9.85
C ASN A 44 -5.41 -2.82 10.18
N ILE A 45 -5.59 -1.62 10.75
CA ILE A 45 -6.92 -1.04 10.99
C ILE A 45 -7.64 -0.86 9.64
N ALA A 46 -6.99 -0.21 8.67
CA ALA A 46 -7.54 0.00 7.34
C ALA A 46 -7.88 -1.33 6.65
N CYS A 47 -7.02 -2.34 6.81
CA CYS A 47 -7.27 -3.67 6.28
C CYS A 47 -8.52 -4.32 6.90
N GLY A 48 -8.73 -4.17 8.21
CA GLY A 48 -9.94 -4.64 8.88
C GLY A 48 -11.20 -3.94 8.35
N LEU A 49 -11.13 -2.63 8.13
CA LEU A 49 -12.26 -1.82 7.64
C LEU A 49 -12.73 -2.22 6.23
N VAL A 50 -11.82 -2.64 5.36
CA VAL A 50 -12.14 -3.00 3.96
C VAL A 50 -12.48 -4.48 3.76
N GLY A 51 -12.55 -5.28 4.83
CA GLY A 51 -12.97 -6.69 4.77
C GLY A 51 -11.88 -7.73 5.08
N GLY A 52 -10.71 -7.30 5.54
CA GLY A 52 -9.72 -8.17 6.16
C GLY A 52 -8.51 -8.53 5.30
N PRO A 53 -7.59 -9.35 5.86
CA PRO A 53 -6.23 -9.57 5.35
C PRO A 53 -6.17 -10.23 3.97
N GLY A 54 -7.21 -10.98 3.58
CA GLY A 54 -7.28 -11.68 2.30
C GLY A 54 -7.55 -10.77 1.09
N LEU A 55 -7.78 -9.47 1.29
CA LEU A 55 -8.14 -8.53 0.21
C LEU A 55 -7.08 -7.49 -0.11
N VAL A 56 -6.21 -7.14 0.83
CA VAL A 56 -5.28 -6.00 0.71
C VAL A 56 -3.89 -6.51 0.32
N SER A 57 -3.31 -5.92 -0.73
CA SER A 57 -1.91 -6.13 -1.13
C SER A 57 -1.00 -5.05 -0.55
N GLY A 58 0.29 -5.35 -0.47
CA GLY A 58 1.35 -4.45 -0.03
C GLY A 58 2.48 -4.41 -1.06
N MET A 59 3.20 -3.29 -1.07
CA MET A 59 4.33 -3.04 -1.97
C MET A 59 5.46 -2.42 -1.15
N ASN A 60 6.66 -2.96 -1.30
CA ASN A 60 7.88 -2.39 -0.74
C ASN A 60 8.75 -1.97 -1.93
N LEU A 61 8.86 -0.67 -2.14
CA LEU A 61 9.59 -0.09 -3.26
C LEU A 61 10.89 0.53 -2.74
N GLY A 62 12.00 0.13 -3.33
CA GLY A 62 13.30 0.78 -3.14
C GLY A 62 13.92 1.13 -4.50
N ASP A 63 15.05 1.83 -4.47
CA ASP A 63 15.64 2.40 -5.68
C ASP A 63 16.00 1.38 -6.78
N LYS A 64 16.28 0.13 -6.39
CA LYS A 64 16.72 -0.94 -7.30
C LYS A 64 15.77 -2.13 -7.37
N TYR A 65 15.00 -2.33 -6.32
CA TYR A 65 14.22 -3.55 -6.12
C TYR A 65 12.84 -3.20 -5.61
N ALA A 66 11.86 -3.98 -6.07
CA ALA A 66 10.48 -3.91 -5.62
C ALA A 66 10.05 -5.30 -5.12
N VAL A 67 9.33 -5.34 -4.01
CA VAL A 67 8.78 -6.58 -3.43
C VAL A 67 7.29 -6.39 -3.18
N PHE A 68 6.49 -7.28 -3.78
CA PHE A 68 5.03 -7.28 -3.70
C PHE A 68 4.59 -8.45 -2.82
N GLU A 69 3.70 -8.18 -1.87
CA GLU A 69 3.26 -9.17 -0.88
C GLU A 69 1.82 -8.90 -0.43
N THR A 70 1.29 -9.73 0.47
CA THR A 70 0.00 -9.46 1.13
C THR A 70 0.15 -8.33 2.15
N GLY A 71 -0.82 -7.40 2.21
CA GLY A 71 -0.69 -6.16 2.97
C GLY A 71 -0.52 -6.35 4.50
N THR A 72 -1.07 -7.42 5.06
CA THR A 72 -1.03 -7.67 6.52
C THR A 72 0.11 -8.60 6.96
N ARG A 73 0.94 -9.08 6.03
CA ARG A 73 2.05 -10.02 6.28
C ARG A 73 1.67 -11.23 7.15
N ASN A 74 0.41 -11.66 7.08
CA ASN A 74 -0.10 -12.79 7.84
C ASN A 74 0.32 -14.11 7.18
N THR A 75 0.79 -15.06 7.98
CA THR A 75 1.25 -16.37 7.47
C THR A 75 0.11 -17.34 7.20
N GLY A 76 -1.06 -17.15 7.83
CA GLY A 76 -2.23 -18.01 7.63
C GLY A 76 -1.99 -19.48 8.00
N THR A 77 -1.05 -19.79 8.91
CA THR A 77 -0.63 -21.17 9.23
C THR A 77 -1.80 -22.09 9.58
N SER A 78 -2.86 -21.57 10.21
CA SER A 78 -4.06 -22.33 10.56
C SER A 78 -4.92 -22.75 9.35
N LEU A 79 -4.72 -22.12 8.19
CA LEU A 79 -5.43 -22.36 6.92
C LEU A 79 -4.62 -23.20 5.93
N ALA A 80 -3.32 -23.42 6.20
CA ALA A 80 -2.44 -24.16 5.31
C ALA A 80 -2.95 -25.60 5.07
N GLY A 81 -2.93 -26.03 3.81
CA GLY A 81 -3.38 -27.37 3.40
C GLY A 81 -4.89 -27.60 3.40
N LYS A 82 -5.70 -26.55 3.65
CA LYS A 82 -7.16 -26.66 3.74
C LYS A 82 -7.93 -26.14 2.53
N ASP A 83 -7.24 -25.51 1.57
CA ASP A 83 -7.85 -24.93 0.36
C ASP A 83 -9.01 -23.93 0.62
N ILE A 84 -8.89 -23.16 1.71
CA ILE A 84 -9.88 -22.15 2.13
C ILE A 84 -9.29 -20.74 2.26
N ALA A 85 -8.01 -20.56 1.90
CA ALA A 85 -7.38 -19.25 1.95
C ALA A 85 -7.93 -18.35 0.83
N ASN A 86 -8.24 -17.09 1.14
CA ASN A 86 -8.65 -16.13 0.11
C ASN A 86 -7.42 -15.67 -0.69
N PRO A 87 -7.33 -15.97 -2.00
CA PRO A 87 -6.16 -15.66 -2.82
C PRO A 87 -6.12 -14.21 -3.31
N THR A 88 -7.18 -13.41 -3.07
CA THR A 88 -7.36 -12.09 -3.69
C THR A 88 -6.20 -11.13 -3.39
N ALA A 89 -5.74 -11.05 -2.14
CA ALA A 89 -4.62 -10.19 -1.76
C ALA A 89 -3.34 -10.53 -2.55
N PHE A 90 -3.07 -11.81 -2.76
CA PHE A 90 -1.89 -12.23 -3.50
C PHE A 90 -2.02 -11.94 -5.00
N ILE A 91 -3.19 -12.22 -5.59
CA ILE A 91 -3.47 -11.88 -6.99
C ILE A 91 -3.33 -10.38 -7.23
N ARG A 92 -3.83 -9.54 -6.30
CA ARG A 92 -3.68 -8.09 -6.38
C ARG A 92 -2.22 -7.65 -6.28
N ALA A 93 -1.43 -8.30 -5.42
CA ALA A 93 0.00 -8.03 -5.33
C ALA A 93 0.72 -8.33 -6.65
N SER A 94 0.41 -9.46 -7.30
CA SER A 94 0.94 -9.81 -8.62
C SER A 94 0.50 -8.83 -9.71
N ALA A 95 -0.75 -8.36 -9.68
CA ALA A 95 -1.23 -7.35 -10.63
C ALA A 95 -0.47 -6.03 -10.45
N SER A 96 -0.24 -5.59 -9.21
CA SER A 96 0.55 -4.39 -8.90
C SER A 96 2.00 -4.51 -9.37
N ASP A 97 2.61 -5.69 -9.27
CA ASP A 97 3.97 -5.95 -9.77
C ASP A 97 4.05 -5.76 -11.29
N VAL A 98 3.12 -6.36 -12.04
CA VAL A 98 3.07 -6.22 -13.50
C VAL A 98 2.90 -4.76 -13.93
N VAL A 99 2.05 -4.00 -13.25
CA VAL A 99 1.87 -2.57 -13.50
C VAL A 99 3.18 -1.82 -13.24
N ASN A 100 3.83 -2.06 -12.10
CA ASN A 100 5.10 -1.42 -11.75
C ASN A 100 6.21 -1.71 -12.78
N ALA A 101 6.38 -2.97 -13.17
CA ALA A 101 7.35 -3.36 -14.18
C ALA A 101 7.09 -2.71 -15.55
N THR A 102 5.81 -2.55 -15.91
CA THR A 102 5.42 -1.86 -17.14
C THR A 102 5.79 -0.39 -17.11
N LEU A 103 5.55 0.29 -15.98
CA LEU A 103 5.92 1.70 -15.80
C LEU A 103 7.44 1.90 -15.90
N GLN A 104 8.22 1.06 -15.25
CA GLN A 104 9.69 1.11 -15.32
C GLN A 104 10.22 0.90 -16.76
N ASN A 105 9.59 0.01 -17.53
CA ASN A 105 9.94 -0.19 -18.94
C ASN A 105 9.61 1.05 -19.79
N ILE A 106 8.49 1.72 -19.52
CA ILE A 106 8.10 2.96 -20.24
C ILE A 106 9.08 4.08 -19.91
N GLU A 107 9.42 4.27 -18.64
CA GLU A 107 10.41 5.28 -18.21
C GLU A 107 11.74 5.08 -18.91
N LYS A 108 12.25 3.84 -18.95
CA LYS A 108 13.48 3.50 -19.64
C LYS A 108 13.42 3.81 -21.14
N LEU A 109 12.31 3.50 -21.81
CA LEU A 109 12.13 3.81 -23.24
C LEU A 109 12.09 5.33 -23.51
N MET A 110 11.54 6.11 -22.59
CA MET A 110 11.53 7.57 -22.68
C MET A 110 12.92 8.18 -22.45
N GLU A 111 13.72 7.59 -21.57
CA GLU A 111 15.13 7.98 -21.36
C GLU A 111 16.02 7.60 -22.55
N GLU A 112 15.77 6.46 -23.20
CA GLU A 112 16.52 6.01 -24.38
C GLU A 112 16.15 6.79 -25.65
N ASN A 113 14.93 7.34 -25.73
CA ASN A 113 14.49 8.22 -26.82
C ASN A 113 14.01 9.58 -26.30
N PRO A 114 14.92 10.43 -25.78
CA PRO A 114 14.57 11.73 -25.25
C PRO A 114 14.36 12.71 -26.41
N LYS A 115 13.22 12.58 -27.10
CA LYS A 115 12.70 13.46 -28.17
C LYS A 115 13.71 13.84 -29.28
N ASN A 116 13.49 13.28 -30.48
CA ASN A 116 13.61 14.09 -31.70
C ASN A 116 12.62 15.26 -31.65
#